data_AF-A0A936NYN3-F1
#
_entry.id   AF-A0A936NYN3-F1
#
_cell.length_a   1.000
_cell.length_b   1.000
_cell.length_c   1.000
_cell.angle_alpha   90.00
_cell.angle_beta   90.00
_cell.angle_gamma   90.00
#
_symmetry.space_group_name_H-M   'P 1'
#
loop_
_entity.id
_entity.type
_entity.pdbx_description
1 polymer ?
#
loop_
_entity_poly.entity_id
_entity_poly.type
_entity_poly.pdbx_seq_one_letter_code
_entity_poly.pdbx_strand_id
1 'polypeptide(L)'
;MLKRILFTAVSPVLLTALLVASIVFTVAGSQSAAPPIYVTLWFDTEDYILPQSDDAAKRLAEMLTLSGIRATFKIVGEKARVLDQRGRKDVIAALNKHEIGYHANTHSGQPTIAVYLQHAGWDDGIAEFYRREEQGVRDIQRIFGVTPTCYGQPGAAWAAQAYPALRQMGVGMYIDESSHVGLDDQPFYYAGMLNVFKMRSMVARMELRGGDSLADGKAKFQAAYEKLQAQGGGTISIYYHPCEWVHTEFWDGVNFRRGANPPRSRWKRPELRPVAETETAFKDFEQYVKFIKNQAGVSFVTAKDLMKIYEDQAQARSFNRDEILSLARSIHREISFQKFDGYALSAADVFSLLNEYVNEYIEKNRIPSTVKTLDLYGPARNWLPAAGRTRPANLSWSAFADTVGDTSRFIRNSKRLPDEVWIGVDSLSPADYLVTLAGVVEELASSGKAPERVRVIEGRFTSDRYVAEDSENLWGWVIFPEGFRAPKIMELARLQSWTLKPAVMRK
;
A
#
# COMPACT_ATOMS: atom_id res chain seq x y z
N MET A 1 93.72 -24.03 -17.47
CA MET A 1 93.81 -24.79 -18.74
C MET A 1 93.02 -26.08 -18.55
N LEU A 2 91.93 -26.29 -19.33
CA LEU A 2 91.02 -27.46 -19.37
C LEU A 2 90.40 -28.00 -18.04
N LYS A 3 89.06 -28.01 -17.95
CA LYS A 3 88.20 -29.23 -17.85
C LYS A 3 86.75 -28.90 -17.44
N ARG A 4 85.80 -29.60 -18.06
CA ARG A 4 84.38 -29.77 -17.67
C ARG A 4 84.24 -30.34 -16.25
N ILE A 5 83.12 -30.05 -15.59
CA ILE A 5 82.26 -31.01 -14.82
C ILE A 5 80.87 -30.38 -14.64
N LEU A 6 79.83 -31.22 -14.69
CA LEU A 6 78.40 -30.94 -14.47
C LEU A 6 77.94 -31.50 -13.10
N PHE A 7 76.86 -30.87 -12.57
CA PHE A 7 75.88 -31.30 -11.54
C PHE A 7 76.40 -31.42 -10.08
N THR A 8 75.70 -31.03 -9.00
CA THR A 8 74.27 -31.17 -8.62
C THR A 8 73.81 -30.18 -7.52
N ALA A 9 72.53 -29.77 -7.60
CA ALA A 9 71.46 -29.48 -6.61
C ALA A 9 71.65 -29.16 -5.08
N VAL A 10 70.63 -28.40 -4.59
CA VAL A 10 69.97 -28.32 -3.24
C VAL A 10 70.27 -27.09 -2.33
N SER A 11 69.42 -26.05 -2.45
CA SER A 11 68.47 -25.39 -1.49
C SER A 11 68.68 -25.37 0.06
N PRO A 12 67.96 -24.52 0.85
CA PRO A 12 68.47 -23.26 1.44
C PRO A 12 68.14 -23.08 2.96
N VAL A 13 68.67 -22.05 3.64
CA VAL A 13 67.96 -21.36 4.76
C VAL A 13 68.37 -19.89 4.83
N LEU A 14 67.36 -19.01 4.73
CA LEU A 14 67.41 -17.55 4.86
C LEU A 14 67.49 -17.11 6.34
N LEU A 15 68.29 -16.08 6.63
CA LEU A 15 68.29 -15.39 7.92
C LEU A 15 67.71 -13.97 7.78
N THR A 16 66.89 -13.66 8.77
CA THR A 16 65.96 -12.55 9.01
C THR A 16 66.62 -11.21 9.34
N ALA A 17 66.04 -10.10 8.86
CA ALA A 17 66.11 -8.79 9.51
C ALA A 17 64.78 -8.04 9.30
N LEU A 18 64.00 -7.92 10.37
CA LEU A 18 62.72 -7.20 10.43
C LEU A 18 62.96 -5.68 10.49
N LEU A 19 62.34 -4.93 9.57
CA LEU A 19 62.08 -3.50 9.71
C LEU A 19 60.59 -3.35 10.00
N VAL A 20 60.24 -2.93 11.22
CA VAL A 20 58.86 -2.67 11.63
C VAL A 20 58.46 -1.27 11.16
N ALA A 21 57.72 -1.20 10.05
CA ALA A 21 56.96 -0.02 9.66
C ALA A 21 55.49 -0.28 9.97
N SER A 22 55.01 0.29 11.07
CA SER A 22 53.60 0.27 11.48
C SER A 22 52.78 1.12 10.51
N ILE A 23 52.26 0.50 9.45
CA ILE A 23 51.17 1.09 8.65
C ILE A 23 49.89 0.91 9.46
N VAL A 24 49.55 1.92 10.26
CA VAL A 24 48.19 2.08 10.78
C VAL A 24 47.32 2.41 9.57
N PHE A 25 46.65 1.41 9.02
CA PHE A 25 45.46 1.66 8.21
C PHE A 25 44.41 2.27 9.14
N THR A 26 44.33 3.59 9.16
CA THR A 26 43.09 4.26 9.51
C THR A 26 42.06 3.83 8.48
N VAL A 27 41.33 2.76 8.77
CA VAL A 27 39.99 2.58 8.23
C VAL A 27 39.22 3.77 8.75
N ALA A 28 39.22 4.86 7.97
CA ALA A 28 38.18 5.85 8.08
C ALA A 28 36.90 5.07 7.77
N GLY A 29 36.26 4.57 8.83
CA GLY A 29 34.92 4.05 8.73
C GLY A 29 34.13 5.19 8.13
N SER A 30 33.72 5.04 6.87
CA SER A 30 32.57 5.78 6.39
C SER A 30 31.49 5.49 7.42
N GLN A 31 31.18 6.46 8.30
CA GLN A 31 29.94 6.42 9.03
C GLN A 31 28.88 6.31 7.93
N SER A 32 28.39 5.10 7.68
CA SER A 32 27.26 4.96 6.78
C SER A 32 26.17 5.80 7.42
N ALA A 33 25.63 6.77 6.67
CA ALA A 33 24.53 7.58 7.15
C ALA A 33 23.48 6.66 7.78
N ALA A 34 22.96 7.03 8.95
CA ALA A 34 21.95 6.22 9.63
C ALA A 34 20.82 5.89 8.65
N PRO A 35 20.38 4.63 8.56
CA PRO A 35 19.27 4.22 7.71
C PRO A 35 18.06 5.17 7.82
N PRO A 36 17.45 5.57 6.69
CA PRO A 36 16.34 6.52 6.73
C PRO A 36 15.11 5.86 7.35
N ILE A 37 14.58 6.48 8.40
CA ILE A 37 13.34 6.07 9.06
C ILE A 37 12.32 7.19 8.93
N TYR A 38 11.24 6.89 8.22
CA TYR A 38 10.17 7.83 7.98
C TYR A 38 9.05 7.61 8.99
N VAL A 39 8.60 8.68 9.63
CA VAL A 39 7.47 8.65 10.57
C VAL A 39 6.30 9.38 9.94
N THR A 40 5.24 8.64 9.61
CA THR A 40 3.97 9.25 9.22
C THR A 40 3.08 9.39 10.43
N LEU A 41 2.82 10.64 10.80
CA LEU A 41 1.88 11.00 11.87
C LEU A 41 0.60 11.50 11.22
N TRP A 42 -0.52 10.86 11.53
CA TRP A 42 -1.80 11.23 10.94
C TRP A 42 -2.95 11.27 11.95
N PHE A 43 -3.95 12.09 11.63
CA PHE A 43 -5.10 12.35 12.49
C PHE A 43 -6.40 12.19 11.71
N ASP A 44 -7.29 11.33 12.20
CA ASP A 44 -8.66 11.24 11.73
C ASP A 44 -9.50 12.31 12.40
N THR A 45 -9.85 13.34 11.64
CA THR A 45 -10.57 14.54 12.11
C THR A 45 -12.05 14.35 11.83
N GLU A 46 -12.67 13.57 12.70
CA GLU A 46 -13.96 12.92 12.45
C GLU A 46 -15.16 13.48 13.20
N ASP A 47 -14.99 13.92 14.45
CA ASP A 47 -16.11 14.38 15.27
C ASP A 47 -16.62 15.75 14.82
N TYR A 48 -17.80 15.76 14.19
CA TYR A 48 -18.50 16.95 13.76
C TYR A 48 -19.69 17.34 14.66
N ILE A 49 -19.80 16.74 15.86
CA ILE A 49 -20.85 17.03 16.84
C ILE A 49 -20.41 18.16 17.78
N LEU A 50 -19.22 18.06 18.40
CA LEU A 50 -18.80 18.98 19.47
C LEU A 50 -17.72 19.99 19.01
N PRO A 51 -17.84 21.29 19.35
CA PRO A 51 -16.79 22.28 19.08
C PRO A 51 -15.45 22.00 19.76
N GLN A 52 -15.44 21.29 20.90
CA GLN A 52 -14.22 20.94 21.63
C GLN A 52 -13.26 20.09 20.78
N SER A 53 -13.79 19.24 19.90
CA SER A 53 -12.97 18.49 18.95
C SER A 53 -12.34 19.39 17.88
N ASP A 54 -13.01 20.48 17.48
CA ASP A 54 -12.43 21.50 16.60
C ASP A 54 -11.21 22.18 17.28
N ASP A 55 -11.35 22.51 18.57
CA ASP A 55 -10.30 23.15 19.36
C ASP A 55 -9.11 22.22 19.60
N ALA A 56 -9.36 20.94 19.86
CA ALA A 56 -8.32 19.93 19.97
C ALA A 56 -7.54 19.77 18.66
N ALA A 57 -8.24 19.69 17.52
CA ALA A 57 -7.60 19.58 16.20
C ALA A 57 -6.71 20.79 15.91
N LYS A 58 -7.19 22.01 16.23
CA LYS A 58 -6.39 23.23 16.11
C LYS A 58 -5.16 23.20 16.99
N ARG A 59 -5.30 22.86 18.29
CA ARG A 59 -4.17 22.83 19.24
C ARG A 59 -3.10 21.83 18.81
N LEU A 60 -3.49 20.65 18.33
CA LEU A 60 -2.56 19.65 17.78
C LEU A 60 -1.80 20.22 16.56
N ALA A 61 -2.51 20.81 15.60
CA ALA A 61 -1.90 21.39 14.40
C ALA A 61 -0.93 22.54 14.75
N GLU A 62 -1.32 23.44 15.65
CA GLU A 62 -0.46 24.55 16.08
C GLU A 62 0.80 24.04 16.82
N MET A 63 0.65 23.07 17.72
CA MET A 63 1.77 22.45 18.43
C MET A 63 2.79 21.80 17.48
N LEU A 64 2.29 21.03 16.50
CA LEU A 64 3.14 20.36 15.52
C LEU A 64 3.84 21.38 14.61
N THR A 65 3.11 22.41 14.16
CA THR A 65 3.67 23.53 13.40
C THR A 65 4.81 24.21 14.17
N LEU A 66 4.59 24.56 15.45
CA LEU A 66 5.61 25.18 16.31
C LEU A 66 6.83 24.26 16.53
N SER A 67 6.60 22.95 16.51
CA SER A 67 7.67 21.95 16.59
C SER A 67 8.35 21.68 15.24
N GLY A 68 7.96 22.37 14.17
CA GLY A 68 8.49 22.15 12.81
C GLY A 68 8.20 20.74 12.27
N ILE A 69 7.08 20.13 12.68
CA ILE A 69 6.62 18.81 12.25
C ILE A 69 5.42 19.00 11.33
N ARG A 70 5.42 18.32 10.19
CA ARG A 70 4.22 18.21 9.34
C ARG A 70 3.59 16.84 9.51
N ALA A 71 2.29 16.82 9.78
CA ALA A 71 1.46 15.63 9.88
C ALA A 71 0.43 15.61 8.74
N THR A 72 -0.44 14.58 8.73
CA THR A 72 -1.58 14.48 7.82
C THR A 72 -2.89 14.51 8.62
N PHE A 73 -3.80 15.42 8.30
CA PHE A 73 -5.14 15.47 8.90
C PHE A 73 -6.17 15.01 7.87
N LYS A 74 -6.75 13.83 8.08
CA LYS A 74 -7.82 13.27 7.25
C LYS A 74 -9.15 13.87 7.72
N ILE A 75 -9.87 14.55 6.82
CA ILE A 75 -11.07 15.31 7.17
C ILE A 75 -12.31 14.59 6.65
N VAL A 76 -13.32 14.44 7.51
CA VAL A 76 -14.65 14.00 7.08
C VAL A 76 -15.33 15.13 6.31
N GLY A 77 -16.00 14.83 5.19
CA GLY A 77 -16.73 15.86 4.41
C GLY A 77 -17.70 16.69 5.26
N GLU A 78 -18.44 16.01 6.15
CA GLU A 78 -19.33 16.67 7.11
C GLU A 78 -18.60 17.54 8.13
N LYS A 79 -17.43 17.10 8.61
CA LYS A 79 -16.60 17.91 9.49
C LYS A 79 -16.15 19.19 8.80
N ALA A 80 -15.74 19.12 7.54
CA ALA A 80 -15.40 20.31 6.76
C ALA A 80 -16.59 21.29 6.71
N ARG A 81 -17.78 20.80 6.36
CA ARG A 81 -19.02 21.61 6.32
C ARG A 81 -19.34 22.24 7.67
N VAL A 82 -19.20 21.50 8.77
CA VAL A 82 -19.48 22.00 10.12
C VAL A 82 -18.46 23.07 10.55
N LEU A 83 -17.18 22.91 10.23
CA LEU A 83 -16.16 23.94 10.49
C LEU A 83 -16.47 25.26 9.76
N ASP A 84 -16.88 25.16 8.49
CA ASP A 84 -17.29 26.30 7.66
C ASP A 84 -18.54 27.00 8.25
N GLN A 85 -19.58 26.22 8.58
CA GLN A 85 -20.81 26.72 9.19
C GLN A 85 -20.59 27.40 10.55
N ARG A 86 -19.65 26.88 11.36
CA ARG A 86 -19.27 27.47 12.65
C ARG A 86 -18.35 28.69 12.50
N GLY A 87 -17.92 29.02 11.28
CA GLY A 87 -16.98 30.12 11.03
C GLY A 87 -15.57 29.86 11.57
N ARG A 88 -15.17 28.60 11.75
CA ARG A 88 -13.88 28.16 12.33
C ARG A 88 -12.71 28.29 11.34
N LYS A 89 -12.57 29.48 10.75
CA LYS A 89 -11.46 29.82 9.84
C LYS A 89 -10.09 29.66 10.51
N ASP A 90 -10.04 29.84 11.83
CA ASP A 90 -8.83 29.63 12.65
C ASP A 90 -8.39 28.16 12.66
N VAL A 91 -9.33 27.23 12.77
CA VAL A 91 -9.05 25.78 12.73
C VAL A 91 -8.63 25.37 11.33
N ILE A 92 -9.37 25.79 10.30
CA ILE A 92 -9.05 25.49 8.90
C ILE A 92 -7.63 26.01 8.56
N ALA A 93 -7.29 27.23 8.98
CA ALA A 93 -5.97 27.81 8.76
C ALA A 93 -4.85 27.06 9.49
N ALA A 94 -5.10 26.55 10.70
CA ALA A 94 -4.14 25.72 11.43
C ALA A 94 -3.90 24.38 10.73
N LEU A 95 -4.98 23.70 10.34
CA LEU A 95 -4.92 22.41 9.63
C LEU A 95 -4.23 22.53 8.26
N ASN A 96 -4.46 23.62 7.52
CA ASN A 96 -3.83 23.86 6.21
C ASN A 96 -2.31 24.04 6.23
N LYS A 97 -1.68 24.13 7.41
CA LYS A 97 -0.21 24.06 7.53
C LYS A 97 0.33 22.62 7.42
N HIS A 98 -0.57 21.64 7.49
CA HIS A 98 -0.32 20.22 7.39
C HIS A 98 -0.85 19.65 6.08
N GLU A 99 -0.66 18.37 5.86
CA GLU A 99 -1.24 17.68 4.71
C GLU A 99 -2.72 17.35 4.98
N ILE A 100 -3.59 17.51 3.98
CA ILE A 100 -5.02 17.26 4.12
C ILE A 100 -5.36 15.95 3.39
N GLY A 101 -6.03 15.05 4.11
CA GLY A 101 -6.57 13.80 3.59
C GLY A 101 -8.10 13.77 3.65
N TYR A 102 -8.69 12.71 3.11
CA TYR A 102 -10.12 12.46 3.08
C TYR A 102 -10.49 11.31 4.02
N HIS A 103 -11.60 11.45 4.75
CA HIS A 103 -12.06 10.46 5.73
C HIS A 103 -13.55 10.13 5.59
N ALA A 104 -13.99 9.86 4.37
CA ALA A 104 -15.40 9.68 3.99
C ALA A 104 -16.26 10.95 4.13
N ASN A 105 -17.43 10.94 3.49
CA ASN A 105 -18.32 12.09 3.44
C ASN A 105 -19.08 12.28 4.77
N THR A 106 -19.54 11.18 5.36
CA THR A 106 -20.33 11.18 6.60
C THR A 106 -19.79 10.23 7.67
N HIS A 107 -18.57 9.70 7.50
CA HIS A 107 -17.92 8.82 8.45
C HIS A 107 -18.79 7.58 8.81
N SER A 108 -19.38 7.58 10.01
CA SER A 108 -20.20 6.49 10.57
C SER A 108 -21.70 6.64 10.29
N GLY A 109 -22.12 7.67 9.55
CA GLY A 109 -23.50 7.78 9.07
C GLY A 109 -23.90 6.56 8.24
N GLN A 110 -25.06 5.97 8.54
CA GLN A 110 -25.45 4.69 7.93
C GLN A 110 -26.20 4.86 6.60
N PRO A 111 -26.11 3.88 5.69
CA PRO A 111 -25.20 2.73 5.75
C PRO A 111 -23.72 3.14 5.58
N THR A 112 -22.82 2.53 6.34
CA THR A 112 -21.36 2.74 6.17
C THR A 112 -20.85 2.10 4.88
N ILE A 113 -19.61 2.41 4.49
CA ILE A 113 -18.98 1.95 3.25
C ILE A 113 -19.09 0.46 3.03
N ALA A 114 -18.64 -0.35 4.00
CA ALA A 114 -18.73 -1.79 3.86
C ALA A 114 -20.20 -2.28 3.82
N VAL A 115 -21.12 -1.62 4.53
CA VAL A 115 -22.54 -2.01 4.56
C VAL A 115 -23.22 -1.76 3.21
N TYR A 116 -22.99 -0.63 2.53
CA TYR A 116 -23.62 -0.40 1.23
C TYR A 116 -22.89 -1.11 0.07
N LEU A 117 -21.63 -1.54 0.27
CA LEU A 117 -20.86 -2.28 -0.75
C LEU A 117 -20.86 -3.80 -0.57
N GLN A 118 -21.38 -4.34 0.53
CA GLN A 118 -21.28 -5.77 0.89
C GLN A 118 -21.80 -6.76 -0.18
N HIS A 119 -22.64 -6.29 -1.10
CA HIS A 119 -23.20 -7.10 -2.19
C HIS A 119 -22.85 -6.58 -3.58
N ALA A 120 -22.13 -5.46 -3.67
CA ALA A 120 -21.76 -4.85 -4.94
C ALA A 120 -20.64 -5.66 -5.62
N GLY A 121 -20.68 -5.71 -6.94
CA GLY A 121 -19.55 -6.16 -7.75
C GLY A 121 -18.45 -5.10 -7.82
N TRP A 122 -17.53 -5.29 -8.77
CA TRP A 122 -16.40 -4.38 -8.97
C TRP A 122 -16.87 -3.03 -9.54
N ASP A 123 -17.45 -3.02 -10.74
CA ASP A 123 -17.76 -1.78 -11.47
C ASP A 123 -18.91 -0.98 -10.83
N ASP A 124 -19.98 -1.66 -10.42
CA ASP A 124 -21.11 -1.08 -9.70
C ASP A 124 -20.72 -0.60 -8.29
N GLY A 125 -19.83 -1.34 -7.61
CA GLY A 125 -19.31 -0.92 -6.31
C GLY A 125 -18.42 0.33 -6.39
N ILE A 126 -17.60 0.45 -7.43
CA ILE A 126 -16.79 1.67 -7.70
C ILE A 126 -17.72 2.86 -7.93
N ALA A 127 -18.72 2.69 -8.80
CA ALA A 127 -19.67 3.74 -9.12
C ALA A 127 -20.48 4.17 -7.88
N GLU A 128 -20.91 3.23 -7.05
CA GLU A 128 -21.69 3.53 -5.84
C GLU A 128 -20.84 4.23 -4.77
N PHE A 129 -19.58 3.82 -4.58
CA PHE A 129 -18.66 4.54 -3.71
C PHE A 129 -18.45 5.97 -4.20
N TYR A 130 -18.13 6.16 -5.49
CA TYR A 130 -17.93 7.49 -6.08
C TYR A 130 -19.16 8.38 -5.86
N ARG A 131 -20.36 7.87 -6.17
CA ARG A 131 -21.63 8.60 -6.05
C ARG A 131 -21.90 9.10 -4.62
N ARG A 132 -21.54 8.33 -3.59
CA ARG A 132 -21.78 8.69 -2.18
C ARG A 132 -20.70 9.60 -1.60
N GLU A 133 -19.47 9.39 -2.02
CA GLU A 133 -18.28 9.98 -1.38
C GLU A 133 -17.77 11.25 -2.10
N GLU A 134 -17.99 11.41 -3.40
CA GLU A 134 -17.47 12.54 -4.20
C GLU A 134 -17.79 13.90 -3.60
N GLN A 135 -19.01 14.08 -3.07
CA GLN A 135 -19.41 15.33 -2.45
C GLN A 135 -18.51 15.73 -1.27
N GLY A 136 -18.04 14.75 -0.48
CA GLY A 136 -17.13 15.00 0.63
C GLY A 136 -15.77 15.54 0.17
N VAL A 137 -15.22 14.97 -0.91
CA VAL A 137 -13.97 15.47 -1.53
C VAL A 137 -14.16 16.88 -2.08
N ARG A 138 -15.26 17.14 -2.79
CA ARG A 138 -15.59 18.47 -3.33
C ARG A 138 -15.73 19.53 -2.23
N ASP A 139 -16.33 19.17 -1.10
CA ASP A 139 -16.47 20.08 0.03
C ASP A 139 -15.11 20.41 0.67
N ILE A 140 -14.21 19.44 0.79
CA ILE A 140 -12.83 19.69 1.25
C ILE A 140 -12.10 20.62 0.27
N GLN A 141 -12.20 20.38 -1.03
CA GLN A 141 -11.61 21.25 -2.05
C GLN A 141 -12.10 22.69 -1.93
N ARG A 142 -13.40 22.88 -1.75
CA ARG A 142 -14.00 24.22 -1.60
C ARG A 142 -13.58 24.90 -0.29
N ILE A 143 -13.59 24.18 0.83
CA ILE A 143 -13.44 24.75 2.18
C ILE A 143 -11.97 24.91 2.58
N PHE A 144 -11.13 23.91 2.28
CA PHE A 144 -9.70 23.94 2.60
C PHE A 144 -8.87 24.49 1.44
N GLY A 145 -9.40 24.56 0.22
CA GLY A 145 -8.68 25.06 -0.95
C GLY A 145 -7.66 24.06 -1.53
N VAL A 146 -7.78 22.78 -1.18
CA VAL A 146 -6.84 21.72 -1.57
C VAL A 146 -7.58 20.45 -1.97
N THR A 147 -7.04 19.70 -2.93
CA THR A 147 -7.47 18.32 -3.18
C THR A 147 -6.84 17.42 -2.12
N PRO A 148 -7.63 16.63 -1.36
CA PRO A 148 -7.07 15.73 -0.36
C PRO A 148 -6.14 14.70 -1.01
N THR A 149 -4.98 14.46 -0.40
CA THR A 149 -3.92 13.65 -1.00
C THR A 149 -4.05 12.16 -0.71
N CYS A 150 -4.59 11.82 0.46
CA CYS A 150 -4.78 10.44 0.89
C CYS A 150 -6.19 10.18 1.42
N TYR A 151 -6.52 8.91 1.61
CA TYR A 151 -7.76 8.45 2.21
C TYR A 151 -7.49 7.50 3.37
N GLY A 152 -8.29 7.63 4.43
CA GLY A 152 -8.45 6.62 5.47
C GLY A 152 -9.92 6.27 5.61
N GLN A 153 -10.22 5.02 5.92
CA GLN A 153 -11.58 4.54 6.10
C GLN A 153 -12.08 4.79 7.52
N PRO A 154 -13.32 5.26 7.69
CA PRO A 154 -13.91 5.40 9.01
C PRO A 154 -14.23 4.02 9.60
N GLY A 155 -13.84 3.78 10.85
CA GLY A 155 -14.36 2.66 11.65
C GLY A 155 -14.20 1.28 11.00
N ALA A 156 -13.08 1.01 10.33
CA ALA A 156 -12.82 -0.23 9.59
C ALA A 156 -13.81 -0.55 8.44
N ALA A 157 -14.58 0.44 7.96
CA ALA A 157 -15.47 0.31 6.80
C ALA A 157 -14.69 0.29 5.47
N TRP A 158 -13.93 -0.79 5.27
CA TRP A 158 -13.05 -1.00 4.12
C TRP A 158 -13.79 -1.61 2.93
N ALA A 159 -13.38 -1.26 1.72
CA ALA A 159 -13.78 -1.94 0.49
C ALA A 159 -12.74 -1.79 -0.62
N ALA A 160 -12.46 -2.87 -1.38
CA ALA A 160 -11.53 -2.85 -2.51
C ALA A 160 -11.99 -1.89 -3.62
N GLN A 161 -13.30 -1.73 -3.79
CA GLN A 161 -13.91 -0.85 -4.78
C GLN A 161 -13.66 0.64 -4.54
N ALA A 162 -13.24 1.02 -3.32
CA ALA A 162 -12.92 2.41 -3.01
C ALA A 162 -11.70 2.90 -3.81
N TYR A 163 -10.72 2.05 -4.10
CA TYR A 163 -9.43 2.46 -4.67
C TYR A 163 -9.55 3.13 -6.05
N PRO A 164 -10.24 2.53 -7.05
CA PRO A 164 -10.45 3.21 -8.34
C PRO A 164 -11.25 4.50 -8.21
N ALA A 165 -12.29 4.51 -7.37
CA ALA A 165 -13.12 5.70 -7.16
C ALA A 165 -12.31 6.85 -6.53
N LEU A 166 -11.46 6.55 -5.54
CA LEU A 166 -10.55 7.52 -4.92
C LEU A 166 -9.58 8.12 -5.93
N ARG A 167 -8.99 7.31 -6.81
CA ARG A 167 -8.12 7.80 -7.90
C ARG A 167 -8.89 8.71 -8.85
N GLN A 168 -10.13 8.38 -9.21
CA GLN A 168 -10.99 9.25 -10.03
C GLN A 168 -11.27 10.60 -9.37
N MET A 169 -11.36 10.63 -8.04
CA MET A 169 -11.53 11.86 -7.24
C MET A 169 -10.22 12.64 -7.00
N GLY A 170 -9.08 12.14 -7.50
CA GLY A 170 -7.77 12.76 -7.33
C GLY A 170 -7.05 12.44 -6.03
N VAL A 171 -7.52 11.43 -5.28
CA VAL A 171 -6.90 10.96 -4.04
C VAL A 171 -5.92 9.82 -4.36
N GLY A 172 -4.63 10.00 -4.00
CA GLY A 172 -3.52 9.20 -4.53
C GLY A 172 -2.96 8.12 -3.61
N MET A 173 -3.31 8.11 -2.33
CA MET A 173 -2.73 7.21 -1.33
C MET A 173 -3.77 6.73 -0.32
N TYR A 174 -3.58 5.51 0.20
CA TYR A 174 -4.36 4.96 1.32
C TYR A 174 -3.51 5.00 2.60
N ILE A 175 -4.03 5.61 3.67
CA ILE A 175 -3.37 5.69 4.99
C ILE A 175 -4.39 5.38 6.08
N ASP A 176 -4.24 4.24 6.72
CA ASP A 176 -5.09 3.80 7.81
C ASP A 176 -4.41 2.69 8.64
N GLU A 177 -5.07 2.14 9.66
CA GLU A 177 -4.66 0.91 10.34
C GLU A 177 -5.85 -0.02 10.57
N SER A 178 -5.81 -1.20 9.93
CA SER A 178 -6.76 -2.30 10.13
C SER A 178 -6.17 -3.60 9.56
N SER A 179 -6.95 -4.68 9.47
CA SER A 179 -6.44 -6.04 9.22
C SER A 179 -6.72 -6.60 7.82
N HIS A 180 -7.38 -5.84 6.94
CA HIS A 180 -7.95 -6.34 5.67
C HIS A 180 -6.90 -6.84 4.67
N VAL A 181 -5.86 -6.04 4.41
CA VAL A 181 -4.77 -6.36 3.49
C VAL A 181 -3.48 -5.73 4.04
N GLY A 182 -2.34 -6.37 3.84
CA GLY A 182 -1.06 -5.77 4.21
C GLY A 182 0.12 -6.62 3.80
N LEU A 183 1.31 -6.02 3.83
CA LEU A 183 2.52 -6.66 3.34
C LEU A 183 3.71 -6.32 4.23
N ASP A 184 4.24 -7.34 4.92
CA ASP A 184 5.49 -7.28 5.68
C ASP A 184 5.64 -6.10 6.66
N ASP A 185 4.54 -5.55 7.19
CA ASP A 185 4.51 -4.39 8.10
C ASP A 185 5.13 -3.11 7.51
N GLN A 186 5.17 -2.99 6.19
CA GLN A 186 5.75 -1.85 5.48
C GLN A 186 4.83 -1.34 4.37
N PRO A 187 5.07 -0.12 3.84
CA PRO A 187 4.25 0.41 2.76
C PRO A 187 4.25 -0.49 1.52
N PHE A 188 3.10 -0.55 0.84
CA PHE A 188 2.89 -1.44 -0.30
C PHE A 188 1.95 -0.82 -1.34
N TYR A 189 2.02 -1.32 -2.56
CA TYR A 189 1.04 -1.01 -3.60
C TYR A 189 -0.06 -2.06 -3.61
N TYR A 190 -1.30 -1.60 -3.70
CA TYR A 190 -2.50 -2.42 -3.85
C TYR A 190 -3.57 -1.60 -4.57
N ALA A 191 -4.22 -2.23 -5.55
CA ALA A 191 -5.18 -1.62 -6.48
C ALA A 191 -4.67 -0.27 -7.05
N GLY A 192 -3.40 -0.24 -7.47
CA GLY A 192 -2.77 0.92 -8.11
C GLY A 192 -2.53 2.13 -7.19
N MET A 193 -2.67 1.98 -5.87
CA MET A 193 -2.38 3.05 -4.89
C MET A 193 -1.31 2.62 -3.89
N LEU A 194 -0.52 3.57 -3.41
CA LEU A 194 0.38 3.37 -2.27
C LEU A 194 -0.46 3.25 -0.98
N ASN A 195 -0.12 2.29 -0.13
CA ASN A 195 -0.78 1.99 1.11
C ASN A 195 0.22 2.08 2.27
N VAL A 196 -0.14 2.82 3.31
CA VAL A 196 0.36 2.63 4.68
C VAL A 196 -0.80 2.07 5.47
N PHE A 197 -0.82 0.74 5.62
CA PHE A 197 -1.97 0.00 6.15
C PHE A 197 -1.52 -1.34 6.72
N LYS A 198 -2.16 -1.79 7.82
CA LYS A 198 -1.80 -3.04 8.52
C LYS A 198 -0.32 -3.07 8.88
N MET A 199 0.18 -1.96 9.43
CA MET A 199 1.58 -1.76 9.77
C MET A 199 2.00 -2.56 11.00
N ARG A 200 1.05 -3.05 11.81
CA ARG A 200 1.27 -3.97 12.96
C ARG A 200 2.47 -3.57 13.83
N SER A 201 3.60 -4.28 13.71
CA SER A 201 4.79 -4.02 14.53
C SER A 201 5.46 -2.67 14.26
N MET A 202 5.04 -1.96 13.21
CA MET A 202 5.49 -0.62 12.83
C MET A 202 4.49 0.48 13.22
N VAL A 203 3.48 0.14 14.03
CA VAL A 203 2.60 1.13 14.67
C VAL A 203 3.19 1.54 16.02
N ALA A 204 3.61 2.80 16.14
CA ALA A 204 4.19 3.34 17.38
C ALA A 204 3.26 4.38 18.02
N ARG A 205 1.99 4.03 18.23
CA ARG A 205 1.04 4.89 18.94
C ARG A 205 1.29 4.86 20.46
N MET A 206 1.42 6.04 21.08
CA MET A 206 1.42 6.27 22.53
C MET A 206 -0.01 6.44 23.04
N GLU A 207 -0.37 5.81 24.16
CA GLU A 207 -1.69 6.02 24.78
C GLU A 207 -1.84 7.44 25.36
N LEU A 208 -3.08 7.94 25.46
CA LEU A 208 -3.37 9.29 25.95
C LEU A 208 -3.87 9.31 27.40
N ARG A 209 -3.72 8.21 28.16
CA ARG A 209 -4.26 8.07 29.53
C ARG A 209 -3.39 8.70 30.63
N GLY A 210 -2.23 9.27 30.29
CA GLY A 210 -1.24 9.75 31.27
C GLY A 210 -0.48 8.61 31.96
N GLY A 211 0.18 8.90 33.08
CA GLY A 211 0.98 7.91 33.83
C GLY A 211 2.13 7.37 32.99
N ASP A 212 2.22 6.04 32.85
CA ASP A 212 3.30 5.36 32.11
C ASP A 212 3.19 5.48 30.59
N SER A 213 2.10 6.06 30.06
CA SER A 213 1.82 6.09 28.62
C SER A 213 2.97 6.66 27.80
N LEU A 214 3.62 7.74 28.28
CA LEU A 214 4.76 8.34 27.59
C LEU A 214 5.97 7.40 27.55
N ALA A 215 6.25 6.69 28.65
CA ALA A 215 7.35 5.73 28.69
C ALA A 215 7.07 4.53 27.76
N ASP A 216 5.85 3.99 27.81
CA ASP A 216 5.41 2.89 26.95
C ASP A 216 5.47 3.26 25.47
N GLY A 217 5.00 4.47 25.11
CA GLY A 217 5.05 4.97 23.73
C GLY A 217 6.47 5.12 23.21
N LYS A 218 7.41 5.61 24.05
CA LYS A 218 8.84 5.70 23.71
C LYS A 218 9.45 4.32 23.52
N ALA A 219 9.17 3.37 24.41
CA ALA A 219 9.64 1.99 24.28
C ALA A 219 9.11 1.31 23.01
N LYS A 220 7.82 1.48 22.70
CA LYS A 220 7.20 0.96 21.48
C LYS A 220 7.84 1.55 20.22
N PHE A 221 8.09 2.87 20.20
CA PHE A 221 8.80 3.52 19.11
C PHE A 221 10.21 2.95 18.95
N GLN A 222 10.95 2.82 20.06
CA GLN A 222 12.32 2.34 20.05
C GLN A 222 12.43 0.93 19.47
N ALA A 223 11.50 0.04 19.82
CA ALA A 223 11.45 -1.32 19.26
C ALA A 223 11.23 -1.31 17.73
N ALA A 224 10.32 -0.47 17.22
CA ALA A 224 10.11 -0.33 15.77
C ALA A 224 11.33 0.30 15.08
N TYR A 225 11.92 1.33 15.71
CA TYR A 225 13.12 2.01 15.22
C TYR A 225 14.31 1.05 15.09
N GLU A 226 14.61 0.25 16.11
CA GLU A 226 15.71 -0.71 16.10
C GLU A 226 15.52 -1.78 15.03
N LYS A 227 14.28 -2.26 14.86
CA LYS A 227 13.94 -3.22 13.80
C LYS A 227 14.18 -2.63 12.41
N LEU A 228 13.79 -1.37 12.17
CA LEU A 228 14.01 -0.71 10.88
C LEU A 228 15.47 -0.34 10.64
N GLN A 229 16.21 0.06 11.67
CA GLN A 229 17.67 0.27 11.58
C GLN A 229 18.36 -1.01 11.07
N ALA A 230 18.00 -2.18 11.64
CA ALA A 230 18.54 -3.47 11.21
C ALA A 230 18.12 -3.88 9.78
N GLN A 231 17.01 -3.34 9.27
CA GLN A 231 16.47 -3.63 7.93
C GLN A 231 16.93 -2.63 6.87
N GLY A 232 17.71 -1.61 7.23
CA GLY A 232 18.18 -0.59 6.29
C GLY A 232 17.18 0.55 6.05
N GLY A 233 16.22 0.74 6.96
CA GLY A 233 15.25 1.84 6.95
C GLY A 233 13.81 1.38 6.74
N GLY A 234 12.87 2.32 6.69
CA GLY A 234 11.46 2.04 6.45
C GLY A 234 10.53 3.08 7.03
N THR A 235 9.25 2.73 7.17
CA THR A 235 8.20 3.62 7.68
C THR A 235 7.61 3.13 9.00
N ILE A 236 7.43 4.04 9.96
CA ILE A 236 6.66 3.88 11.19
C ILE A 236 5.37 4.71 11.04
N SER A 237 4.23 4.11 11.38
CA SER A 237 2.91 4.76 11.34
C SER A 237 2.44 5.11 12.75
N ILE A 238 1.95 6.33 12.94
CA ILE A 238 1.42 6.82 14.21
C ILE A 238 0.12 7.55 13.93
N TYR A 239 -0.93 7.22 14.68
CA TYR A 239 -2.25 7.78 14.41
C TYR A 239 -3.05 8.10 15.65
N TYR A 240 -3.91 9.11 15.51
CA TYR A 240 -4.82 9.60 16.54
C TYR A 240 -6.10 10.19 15.97
N HIS A 241 -7.06 10.48 16.84
CA HIS A 241 -8.25 11.25 16.50
C HIS A 241 -8.30 12.46 17.46
N PRO A 242 -8.44 13.71 16.98
CA PRO A 242 -8.44 14.88 17.86
C PRO A 242 -9.48 14.83 18.98
N CYS A 243 -10.60 14.14 18.76
CA CYS A 243 -11.63 13.91 19.78
C CYS A 243 -11.11 13.18 21.02
N GLU A 244 -10.06 12.35 20.91
CA GLU A 244 -9.52 11.56 22.02
C GLU A 244 -8.85 12.43 23.12
N TRP A 245 -8.50 13.67 22.79
CA TRP A 245 -8.00 14.61 23.80
C TRP A 245 -9.11 15.16 24.70
N VAL A 246 -10.35 15.20 24.20
CA VAL A 246 -11.44 15.95 24.82
C VAL A 246 -12.64 15.07 25.18
N HIS A 247 -12.69 13.82 24.72
CA HIS A 247 -13.78 12.88 24.97
C HIS A 247 -13.27 11.59 25.62
N THR A 248 -14.08 11.01 26.51
CA THR A 248 -13.81 9.70 27.13
C THR A 248 -14.34 8.54 26.30
N GLU A 249 -15.21 8.82 25.33
CA GLU A 249 -15.80 7.87 24.40
C GLU A 249 -15.91 8.48 22.98
N PHE A 250 -15.96 7.63 21.97
CA PHE A 250 -16.12 8.08 20.59
C PHE A 250 -17.56 8.50 20.29
N TRP A 251 -17.70 9.69 19.69
CA TRP A 251 -18.98 10.31 19.30
C TRP A 251 -19.84 9.39 18.42
N ASP A 252 -19.22 8.57 17.58
CA ASP A 252 -19.91 7.67 16.68
C ASP A 252 -20.38 6.38 17.37
N GLY A 253 -19.64 5.88 18.36
CA GLY A 253 -20.07 4.81 19.24
C GLY A 253 -21.29 5.18 20.09
N VAL A 254 -21.46 6.46 20.42
CA VAL A 254 -22.64 6.98 21.13
C VAL A 254 -23.87 7.03 20.21
N ASN A 255 -23.69 7.37 18.94
CA ASN A 255 -24.79 7.75 18.04
C ASN A 255 -25.13 6.71 16.97
N PHE A 256 -24.17 5.91 16.49
CA PHE A 256 -24.33 5.01 15.34
C PHE A 256 -24.04 3.53 15.66
N ARG A 257 -23.91 3.20 16.94
CA ARG A 257 -23.67 1.83 17.41
C ARG A 257 -24.68 0.83 16.85
N ARG A 258 -24.19 -0.35 16.46
CA ARG A 258 -24.99 -1.48 15.97
C ARG A 258 -25.84 -1.12 14.74
N GLY A 259 -25.31 -0.30 13.84
CA GLY A 259 -26.02 0.15 12.63
C GLY A 259 -27.11 1.20 12.89
N ALA A 260 -27.16 1.81 14.07
CA ALA A 260 -28.12 2.87 14.37
C ALA A 260 -27.87 4.10 13.48
N ASN A 261 -28.95 4.80 13.09
CA ASN A 261 -28.86 6.01 12.28
C ASN A 261 -29.89 7.06 12.71
N PRO A 262 -29.80 7.58 13.95
CA PRO A 262 -30.76 8.56 14.43
C PRO A 262 -30.65 9.86 13.62
N PRO A 263 -31.76 10.58 13.40
CA PRO A 263 -31.71 11.92 12.83
C PRO A 263 -30.92 12.85 13.75
N ARG A 264 -30.32 13.91 13.18
CA ARG A 264 -29.46 14.86 13.91
C ARG A 264 -30.08 15.42 15.19
N SER A 265 -31.39 15.67 15.19
CA SER A 265 -32.11 16.19 16.35
C SER A 265 -32.10 15.25 17.57
N ARG A 266 -31.72 13.99 17.39
CA ARG A 266 -31.59 12.98 18.45
C ARG A 266 -30.14 12.61 18.75
N TRP A 267 -29.17 13.26 18.13
CA TRP A 267 -27.76 13.00 18.43
C TRP A 267 -27.43 13.41 19.87
N LYS A 268 -26.66 12.56 20.53
CA LYS A 268 -26.16 12.77 21.89
C LYS A 268 -24.72 13.24 21.83
N ARG A 269 -24.33 13.98 22.86
CA ARG A 269 -22.96 14.45 23.05
C ARG A 269 -22.16 13.34 23.73
N PRO A 270 -20.97 12.96 23.22
CA PRO A 270 -20.07 12.08 23.98
C PRO A 270 -19.62 12.78 25.27
N GLU A 271 -19.28 11.96 26.27
CA GLU A 271 -18.77 12.46 27.54
C GLU A 271 -17.42 13.18 27.38
N LEU A 272 -17.27 14.30 28.10
CA LEU A 272 -16.06 15.11 28.07
C LEU A 272 -15.00 14.57 29.02
N ARG A 273 -13.75 14.63 28.58
CA ARG A 273 -12.60 14.33 29.40
C ARG A 273 -12.34 15.43 30.45
N PRO A 274 -11.90 15.08 31.68
CA PRO A 274 -11.45 16.08 32.63
C PRO A 274 -10.34 16.98 32.07
N VAL A 275 -10.38 18.28 32.41
CA VAL A 275 -9.42 19.27 31.90
C VAL A 275 -7.98 18.89 32.25
N ALA A 276 -7.72 18.45 33.47
CA ALA A 276 -6.37 18.07 33.90
C ALA A 276 -5.80 16.89 33.09
N GLU A 277 -6.63 15.93 32.71
CA GLU A 277 -6.22 14.82 31.85
C GLU A 277 -5.99 15.26 30.41
N THR A 278 -6.84 16.16 29.89
CA THR A 278 -6.67 16.78 28.57
C THR A 278 -5.30 17.47 28.48
N GLU A 279 -4.96 18.30 29.47
CA GLU A 279 -3.67 18.99 29.54
C GLU A 279 -2.49 18.04 29.64
N THR A 280 -2.63 16.97 30.43
CA THR A 280 -1.60 15.91 30.54
C THR A 280 -1.38 15.22 29.20
N ALA A 281 -2.46 14.85 28.50
CA ALA A 281 -2.37 14.20 27.19
C ALA A 281 -1.67 15.09 26.15
N PHE A 282 -1.95 16.40 26.13
CA PHE A 282 -1.24 17.33 25.24
C PHE A 282 0.25 17.43 25.59
N LYS A 283 0.58 17.57 26.88
CA LYS A 283 1.96 17.67 27.36
C LYS A 283 2.77 16.41 27.05
N ASP A 284 2.20 15.23 27.26
CA ASP A 284 2.87 13.96 27.00
C ASP A 284 3.05 13.74 25.50
N PHE A 285 2.04 14.05 24.69
CA PHE A 285 2.13 13.96 23.24
C PHE A 285 3.22 14.90 22.69
N GLU A 286 3.32 16.12 23.19
CA GLU A 286 4.38 17.06 22.80
C GLU A 286 5.78 16.50 23.11
N GLN A 287 5.96 15.93 24.31
CA GLN A 287 7.22 15.27 24.69
C GLN A 287 7.52 14.05 23.82
N TYR A 288 6.49 13.31 23.42
CA TYR A 288 6.61 12.13 22.59
C TYR A 288 7.11 12.47 21.18
N VAL A 289 6.48 13.44 20.50
CA VAL A 289 6.91 13.85 19.16
C VAL A 289 8.29 14.50 19.17
N LYS A 290 8.64 15.23 20.23
CA LYS A 290 10.01 15.76 20.45
C LYS A 290 11.04 14.65 20.60
N PHE A 291 10.72 13.60 21.37
CA PHE A 291 11.58 12.43 21.51
C PHE A 291 11.83 11.75 20.16
N ILE A 292 10.78 11.55 19.35
CA ILE A 292 10.88 10.93 18.02
C ILE A 292 11.75 11.78 17.09
N LYS A 293 11.49 13.09 17.03
CA LYS A 293 12.20 14.03 16.15
C LYS A 293 13.72 14.04 16.40
N ASN A 294 14.14 13.77 17.62
CA ASN A 294 15.55 13.79 18.03
C ASN A 294 16.29 12.47 17.76
N GLN A 295 15.65 11.46 17.19
CA GLN A 295 16.30 10.20 16.84
C GLN A 295 17.10 10.33 15.52
N ALA A 296 18.26 9.67 15.46
CA ALA A 296 19.12 9.72 14.28
C ALA A 296 18.44 9.08 13.06
N GLY A 297 18.55 9.70 11.89
CA GLY A 297 17.95 9.18 10.65
C GLY A 297 16.41 9.25 10.59
N VAL A 298 15.74 9.79 11.62
CA VAL A 298 14.28 9.92 11.65
C VAL A 298 13.83 11.21 10.99
N SER A 299 12.81 11.12 10.12
CA SER A 299 12.14 12.27 9.53
C SER A 299 10.62 12.09 9.57
N PHE A 300 9.92 13.11 10.06
CA PHE A 300 8.47 13.18 9.92
C PHE A 300 8.12 13.49 8.46
N VAL A 301 7.22 12.71 7.88
CA VAL A 301 6.81 12.81 6.49
C VAL A 301 5.29 12.86 6.37
N THR A 302 4.83 13.60 5.37
CA THR A 302 3.40 13.66 5.00
C THR A 302 3.03 12.52 4.04
N ALA A 303 1.73 12.35 3.78
CA ALA A 303 1.25 11.45 2.72
C ALA A 303 1.89 11.76 1.36
N LYS A 304 2.03 13.05 1.02
CA LYS A 304 2.63 13.49 -0.24
C LYS A 304 4.12 13.16 -0.32
N ASP A 305 4.85 13.30 0.78
CA ASP A 305 6.27 12.93 0.85
C ASP A 305 6.42 11.42 0.66
N LEU A 306 5.57 10.61 1.31
CA LEU A 306 5.57 9.15 1.14
C LEU A 306 5.31 8.72 -0.30
N MET A 307 4.35 9.34 -1.00
CA MET A 307 4.11 9.06 -2.42
C MET A 307 5.35 9.33 -3.29
N LYS A 308 6.19 10.30 -2.92
CA LYS A 308 7.46 10.59 -3.62
C LYS A 308 8.57 9.61 -3.23
N ILE A 309 8.70 9.29 -1.94
CA ILE A 309 9.70 8.36 -1.40
C ILE A 309 9.52 6.96 -1.98
N TYR A 310 8.26 6.53 -2.08
CA TYR A 310 7.87 5.19 -2.48
C TYR A 310 7.33 5.11 -3.91
N GLU A 311 7.53 6.14 -4.74
CA GLU A 311 7.00 6.21 -6.11
C GLU A 311 7.29 4.91 -6.89
N ASP A 312 6.28 4.37 -7.58
CA ASP A 312 6.38 3.09 -8.30
C ASP A 312 7.29 3.21 -9.53
N GLN A 313 8.58 2.95 -9.33
CA GLN A 313 9.57 3.05 -10.40
C GLN A 313 9.33 2.06 -11.54
N ALA A 314 8.56 0.99 -11.32
CA ALA A 314 8.27 0.04 -12.39
C ALA A 314 7.46 0.69 -13.53
N GLN A 315 6.57 1.64 -13.23
CA GLN A 315 5.72 2.29 -14.23
C GLN A 315 6.51 3.18 -15.21
N ALA A 316 7.66 3.70 -14.79
CA ALA A 316 8.50 4.55 -15.64
C ALA A 316 9.52 3.75 -16.48
N ARG A 317 9.69 2.45 -16.20
CA ARG A 317 10.71 1.60 -16.83
C ARG A 317 10.25 0.99 -18.14
N SER A 318 11.24 0.63 -18.96
CA SER A 318 11.07 -0.29 -20.09
C SER A 318 11.92 -1.52 -19.80
N PHE A 319 11.38 -2.70 -20.05
CA PHE A 319 11.98 -3.99 -19.71
C PHE A 319 12.52 -4.65 -20.97
N ASN A 320 13.79 -5.01 -20.96
CA ASN A 320 14.44 -5.66 -22.09
C ASN A 320 14.15 -7.17 -22.14
N ARG A 321 14.58 -7.83 -23.22
CA ARG A 321 14.38 -9.27 -23.44
C ARG A 321 14.85 -10.16 -22.28
N ASP A 322 16.02 -9.88 -21.70
CA ASP A 322 16.58 -10.73 -20.64
C ASP A 322 15.81 -10.58 -19.33
N GLU A 323 15.37 -9.36 -19.01
CA GLU A 323 14.45 -9.11 -17.90
C GLU A 323 13.13 -9.86 -18.09
N ILE A 324 12.54 -9.78 -19.29
CA ILE A 324 11.29 -10.49 -19.63
C ILE A 324 11.45 -12.01 -19.50
N LEU A 325 12.54 -12.58 -20.00
CA LEU A 325 12.84 -14.00 -19.87
C LEU A 325 13.02 -14.43 -18.40
N SER A 326 13.68 -13.59 -17.59
CA SER A 326 13.81 -13.84 -16.15
C SER A 326 12.46 -13.84 -15.44
N LEU A 327 11.56 -12.92 -15.80
CA LEU A 327 10.21 -12.84 -15.24
C LEU A 327 9.36 -14.06 -15.64
N ALA A 328 9.45 -14.50 -16.90
CA ALA A 328 8.75 -15.70 -17.37
C ALA A 328 9.16 -16.95 -16.58
N ARG A 329 10.48 -17.12 -16.35
CA ARG A 329 11.01 -18.26 -15.61
C ARG A 329 10.59 -18.28 -14.13
N SER A 330 10.51 -17.11 -13.49
CA SER A 330 10.24 -17.04 -12.05
C SER A 330 8.81 -17.43 -11.68
N ILE A 331 7.85 -17.16 -12.56
CA ILE A 331 6.43 -17.37 -12.28
C ILE A 331 5.95 -18.83 -12.42
N HIS A 332 6.76 -19.73 -12.98
CA HIS A 332 6.44 -21.17 -13.02
C HIS A 332 6.32 -21.78 -11.63
N ARG A 333 7.04 -21.24 -10.64
CA ARG A 333 7.00 -21.76 -9.26
C ARG A 333 5.77 -21.25 -8.51
N GLU A 334 5.54 -19.96 -8.59
CA GLU A 334 4.38 -19.28 -8.02
C GLU A 334 4.18 -17.92 -8.68
N ILE A 335 2.92 -17.51 -8.82
CA ILE A 335 2.53 -16.18 -9.27
C ILE A 335 2.35 -15.32 -8.02
N SER A 336 3.29 -14.42 -7.80
CA SER A 336 3.31 -13.45 -6.71
C SER A 336 3.99 -12.15 -7.18
N PHE A 337 4.38 -11.27 -6.25
CA PHE A 337 5.24 -10.13 -6.56
C PHE A 337 6.72 -10.51 -6.60
N GLN A 338 7.50 -9.69 -7.31
CA GLN A 338 8.96 -9.84 -7.45
C GLN A 338 9.65 -8.54 -7.00
N LYS A 339 10.63 -8.65 -6.10
CA LYS A 339 11.45 -7.53 -5.59
C LYS A 339 12.75 -7.44 -6.39
N PHE A 340 13.10 -6.24 -6.85
CA PHE A 340 14.35 -5.92 -7.52
C PHE A 340 15.05 -4.75 -6.80
N ASP A 341 16.28 -4.42 -7.23
CA ASP A 341 16.94 -3.21 -6.72
C ASP A 341 16.23 -1.95 -7.24
N GLY A 342 15.63 -1.20 -6.32
CA GLY A 342 14.96 0.08 -6.60
C GLY A 342 13.52 -0.02 -7.14
N TYR A 343 12.95 -1.21 -7.35
CA TYR A 343 11.55 -1.37 -7.77
C TYR A 343 10.98 -2.76 -7.45
N ALA A 344 9.67 -2.91 -7.61
CA ALA A 344 9.00 -4.20 -7.53
C ALA A 344 7.94 -4.35 -8.64
N LEU A 345 7.63 -5.58 -9.00
CA LEU A 345 6.58 -5.94 -9.96
C LEU A 345 5.54 -6.82 -9.27
N SER A 346 4.27 -6.49 -9.45
CA SER A 346 3.14 -7.32 -9.05
C SER A 346 2.87 -8.42 -10.08
N ALA A 347 1.98 -9.36 -9.77
CA ALA A 347 1.54 -10.35 -10.74
C ALA A 347 0.84 -9.70 -11.95
N ALA A 348 0.08 -8.62 -11.74
CA ALA A 348 -0.57 -7.85 -12.79
C ALA A 348 0.45 -7.14 -13.70
N ASP A 349 1.54 -6.60 -13.12
CA ASP A 349 2.62 -6.01 -13.91
C ASP A 349 3.25 -7.05 -14.84
N VAL A 350 3.61 -8.22 -14.28
CA VAL A 350 4.20 -9.33 -15.06
C VAL A 350 3.22 -9.84 -16.12
N PHE A 351 1.92 -9.93 -15.80
CA PHE A 351 0.89 -10.29 -16.76
C PHE A 351 0.90 -9.35 -17.97
N SER A 352 0.90 -8.03 -17.73
CA SER A 352 0.94 -7.05 -18.81
C SER A 352 2.23 -7.14 -19.62
N LEU A 353 3.38 -7.29 -18.97
CA LEU A 353 4.69 -7.35 -19.62
C LEU A 353 4.82 -8.56 -20.55
N LEU A 354 4.44 -9.76 -20.09
CA LEU A 354 4.51 -10.97 -20.91
C LEU A 354 3.49 -10.92 -22.05
N ASN A 355 2.27 -10.42 -21.79
CA ASN A 355 1.23 -10.31 -22.82
C ASN A 355 1.65 -9.37 -23.94
N GLU A 356 2.10 -8.17 -23.59
CA GLU A 356 2.50 -7.17 -24.58
C GLU A 356 3.76 -7.58 -25.34
N TYR A 357 4.69 -8.32 -24.71
CA TYR A 357 5.86 -8.86 -25.39
C TYR A 357 5.48 -9.88 -26.48
N VAL A 358 4.58 -10.80 -26.19
CA VAL A 358 4.12 -11.79 -27.19
C VAL A 358 3.20 -11.12 -28.23
N ASN A 359 2.33 -10.19 -27.82
CA ASN A 359 1.46 -9.46 -28.75
C ASN A 359 2.27 -8.67 -29.78
N GLU A 360 3.30 -7.94 -29.33
CA GLU A 360 4.14 -7.17 -30.25
C GLU A 360 4.96 -8.08 -31.19
N TYR A 361 5.40 -9.26 -30.71
CA TYR A 361 6.00 -10.27 -31.58
C TYR A 361 5.01 -10.73 -32.66
N ILE A 362 3.75 -11.01 -32.31
CA ILE A 362 2.70 -11.42 -33.26
C ILE A 362 2.45 -10.31 -34.30
N GLU A 363 2.30 -9.06 -33.87
CA GLU A 363 1.99 -7.93 -34.75
C GLU A 363 3.13 -7.58 -35.71
N LYS A 364 4.38 -7.65 -35.24
CA LYS A 364 5.56 -7.18 -35.99
C LYS A 364 6.39 -8.31 -36.59
N ASN A 365 6.07 -9.56 -36.28
CA ASN A 365 6.86 -10.74 -36.61
C ASN A 365 8.34 -10.60 -36.21
N ARG A 366 8.60 -9.94 -35.07
CA ARG A 366 9.94 -9.67 -34.54
C ARG A 366 9.90 -9.55 -33.04
N ILE A 367 10.89 -10.14 -32.37
CA ILE A 367 11.06 -10.01 -30.92
C ILE A 367 11.21 -8.52 -30.53
N PRO A 368 10.38 -8.00 -29.62
CA PRO A 368 10.48 -6.63 -29.13
C PRO A 368 11.83 -6.38 -28.44
N SER A 369 12.41 -5.19 -28.63
CA SER A 369 13.61 -4.79 -27.89
C SER A 369 13.30 -4.50 -26.43
N THR A 370 12.15 -3.87 -26.17
CA THR A 370 11.68 -3.49 -24.84
C THR A 370 10.17 -3.42 -24.79
N VAL A 371 9.58 -3.72 -23.62
CA VAL A 371 8.15 -3.52 -23.34
C VAL A 371 7.94 -2.73 -22.05
N LYS A 372 6.77 -2.15 -21.86
CA LYS A 372 6.40 -1.41 -20.64
C LYS A 372 5.23 -2.10 -19.94
N THR A 373 5.18 -1.98 -18.62
CA THR A 373 4.04 -2.45 -17.83
C THR A 373 2.84 -1.53 -18.07
N LEU A 374 1.64 -2.07 -17.85
CA LEU A 374 0.40 -1.31 -17.80
C LEU A 374 -0.08 -1.23 -16.36
N ASP A 375 -0.62 -0.06 -15.97
CA ASP A 375 -1.34 0.10 -14.70
C ASP A 375 -2.69 -0.60 -14.81
N LEU A 376 -2.79 -1.79 -14.19
CA LEU A 376 -3.96 -2.67 -14.24
C LEU A 376 -4.49 -2.97 -12.85
N TYR A 377 -5.81 -3.08 -12.76
CA TYR A 377 -6.50 -3.73 -11.64
C TYR A 377 -6.49 -5.26 -11.79
N GLY A 378 -6.75 -5.97 -10.70
CA GLY A 378 -7.00 -7.41 -10.74
C GLY A 378 -8.35 -7.76 -11.39
N PRO A 379 -8.68 -9.05 -11.53
CA PRO A 379 -9.97 -9.47 -12.04
C PRO A 379 -11.14 -8.92 -11.21
N ALA A 380 -12.31 -8.77 -11.84
CA ALA A 380 -13.55 -8.34 -11.22
C ALA A 380 -14.36 -9.52 -10.64
N ARG A 381 -14.09 -10.76 -11.10
CA ARG A 381 -14.78 -11.97 -10.65
C ARG A 381 -13.82 -13.16 -10.57
N ASN A 382 -14.15 -14.14 -9.74
CA ASN A 382 -13.50 -15.43 -9.76
C ASN A 382 -13.78 -16.15 -11.07
N TRP A 383 -12.76 -16.79 -11.62
CA TRP A 383 -12.92 -17.73 -12.71
C TRP A 383 -13.56 -19.03 -12.20
N LEU A 384 -14.54 -19.53 -12.95
CA LEU A 384 -15.13 -20.85 -12.72
C LEU A 384 -15.07 -21.61 -14.06
N PRO A 385 -14.52 -22.83 -14.09
CA PRO A 385 -14.53 -23.63 -15.32
C PRO A 385 -15.98 -23.91 -15.75
N ALA A 386 -16.24 -23.79 -17.05
CA ALA A 386 -17.54 -24.16 -17.61
C ALA A 386 -17.85 -25.64 -17.32
N ALA A 387 -19.05 -25.91 -16.79
CA ALA A 387 -19.46 -27.27 -16.43
C ALA A 387 -19.34 -28.22 -17.64
N GLY A 388 -18.66 -29.36 -17.45
CA GLY A 388 -18.49 -30.38 -18.48
C GLY A 388 -17.38 -30.13 -19.50
N ARG A 389 -16.61 -29.03 -19.37
CA ARG A 389 -15.40 -28.81 -20.17
C ARG A 389 -14.15 -29.18 -19.41
N THR A 390 -13.30 -29.98 -20.04
CA THR A 390 -11.98 -30.31 -19.50
C THR A 390 -10.97 -29.26 -19.96
N ARG A 391 -10.04 -28.94 -19.06
CA ARG A 391 -8.90 -28.08 -19.37
C ARG A 391 -8.12 -28.63 -20.56
N PRO A 392 -7.90 -27.86 -21.64
CA PRO A 392 -7.12 -28.34 -22.78
C PRO A 392 -5.67 -28.57 -22.35
N ALA A 393 -5.08 -29.71 -22.74
CA ALA A 393 -3.67 -29.98 -22.46
C ALA A 393 -2.73 -29.22 -23.40
N ASN A 394 -3.17 -28.97 -24.63
CA ASN A 394 -2.41 -28.30 -25.67
C ASN A 394 -3.34 -27.46 -26.55
N LEU A 395 -2.83 -26.35 -27.06
CA LEU A 395 -3.51 -25.41 -27.96
C LEU A 395 -2.70 -25.27 -29.25
N SER A 396 -3.35 -24.91 -30.36
CA SER A 396 -2.62 -24.46 -31.55
C SER A 396 -2.03 -23.08 -31.30
N TRP A 397 -0.88 -22.78 -31.92
CA TRP A 397 -0.32 -21.43 -31.87
C TRP A 397 -1.27 -20.37 -32.40
N SER A 398 -1.99 -20.64 -33.50
CA SER A 398 -2.94 -19.69 -34.08
C SER A 398 -4.00 -19.24 -33.08
N ALA A 399 -4.66 -20.17 -32.39
CA ALA A 399 -5.69 -19.86 -31.41
C ALA A 399 -5.11 -19.11 -30.19
N PHE A 400 -3.90 -19.48 -29.76
CA PHE A 400 -3.22 -18.80 -28.67
C PHE A 400 -2.77 -17.38 -29.06
N ALA A 401 -2.31 -17.17 -30.29
CA ALA A 401 -1.92 -15.86 -30.80
C ALA A 401 -3.12 -14.90 -30.89
N ASP A 402 -4.28 -15.37 -31.38
CA ASP A 402 -5.52 -14.59 -31.38
C ASP A 402 -5.93 -14.20 -29.95
N THR A 403 -5.82 -15.15 -29.01
CA THR A 403 -6.08 -14.94 -27.57
C THR A 403 -5.18 -13.85 -26.96
N VAL A 404 -3.89 -13.85 -27.30
CA VAL A 404 -2.94 -12.81 -26.84
C VAL A 404 -3.37 -11.43 -27.33
N GLY A 405 -3.80 -11.32 -28.58
CA GLY A 405 -4.32 -10.08 -29.16
C GLY A 405 -5.63 -9.62 -28.50
N ASP A 406 -6.57 -10.53 -28.27
CA ASP A 406 -7.82 -10.24 -27.53
C ASP A 406 -7.54 -9.79 -26.10
N THR A 407 -6.62 -10.47 -25.42
CA THR A 407 -6.21 -10.11 -24.05
C THR A 407 -5.55 -8.74 -24.02
N SER A 408 -4.67 -8.42 -24.99
CA SER A 408 -4.06 -7.09 -25.11
C SER A 408 -5.12 -5.99 -25.28
N ARG A 409 -6.09 -6.19 -26.18
CA ARG A 409 -7.22 -5.27 -26.36
C ARG A 409 -8.01 -5.09 -25.06
N PHE A 410 -8.32 -6.19 -24.38
CA PHE A 410 -9.08 -6.16 -23.13
C PHE A 410 -8.36 -5.36 -22.04
N ILE A 411 -7.10 -5.68 -21.72
CA ILE A 411 -6.37 -5.01 -20.64
C ILE A 411 -6.13 -3.52 -20.95
N ARG A 412 -5.95 -3.16 -22.22
CA ARG A 412 -5.79 -1.77 -22.67
C ARG A 412 -7.08 -0.96 -22.51
N ASN A 413 -8.24 -1.56 -22.77
CA ASN A 413 -9.55 -0.90 -22.70
C ASN A 413 -10.11 -0.87 -21.28
N SER A 414 -10.13 -2.03 -20.61
CA SER A 414 -10.78 -2.22 -19.30
C SER A 414 -9.88 -1.85 -18.12
N LYS A 415 -8.57 -1.67 -18.34
CA LYS A 415 -7.56 -1.37 -17.31
C LYS A 415 -7.55 -2.36 -16.15
N ARG A 416 -7.87 -3.63 -16.43
CA ARG A 416 -7.87 -4.73 -15.46
C ARG A 416 -7.51 -6.04 -16.12
N LEU A 417 -7.07 -7.01 -15.33
CA LEU A 417 -6.94 -8.38 -15.78
C LEU A 417 -8.32 -8.95 -16.16
N PRO A 418 -8.39 -9.80 -17.19
CA PRO A 418 -9.62 -10.51 -17.53
C PRO A 418 -10.04 -11.44 -16.38
N ASP A 419 -11.34 -11.65 -16.24
CA ASP A 419 -11.89 -12.64 -15.30
C ASP A 419 -11.64 -14.07 -15.81
N GLU A 420 -11.56 -14.20 -17.12
CA GLU A 420 -11.44 -15.43 -17.88
C GLU A 420 -10.76 -15.12 -19.21
N VAL A 421 -9.81 -15.95 -19.64
CA VAL A 421 -9.12 -15.79 -20.92
C VAL A 421 -9.67 -16.79 -21.92
N TRP A 422 -10.41 -16.31 -22.91
CA TRP A 422 -11.08 -17.14 -23.92
C TRP A 422 -10.13 -17.56 -25.04
N ILE A 423 -10.18 -18.84 -25.43
CA ILE A 423 -9.37 -19.46 -26.48
C ILE A 423 -10.29 -20.25 -27.40
N GLY A 424 -10.83 -19.57 -28.41
CA GLY A 424 -11.89 -20.14 -29.26
C GLY A 424 -13.12 -20.47 -28.43
N VAL A 425 -13.44 -21.76 -28.30
CA VAL A 425 -14.56 -22.22 -27.44
C VAL A 425 -14.11 -22.54 -26.02
N ASP A 426 -12.82 -22.72 -25.77
CA ASP A 426 -12.28 -23.04 -24.45
C ASP A 426 -11.89 -21.77 -23.69
N SER A 427 -11.51 -21.92 -22.43
CA SER A 427 -11.02 -20.81 -21.61
C SER A 427 -10.01 -21.26 -20.57
N LEU A 428 -9.16 -20.33 -20.14
CA LEU A 428 -8.20 -20.50 -19.06
C LEU A 428 -8.46 -19.48 -17.95
N SER A 429 -8.09 -19.85 -16.73
CA SER A 429 -7.95 -18.88 -15.65
C SER A 429 -6.83 -17.88 -15.98
N PRO A 430 -6.84 -16.66 -15.42
CA PRO A 430 -5.74 -15.71 -15.58
C PRO A 430 -4.38 -16.28 -15.15
N ALA A 431 -4.36 -17.15 -14.14
CA ALA A 431 -3.15 -17.80 -13.65
C ALA A 431 -2.60 -18.82 -14.65
N ASP A 432 -3.46 -19.70 -15.18
CA ASP A 432 -3.07 -20.70 -16.17
C ASP A 432 -2.60 -20.04 -17.47
N TYR A 433 -3.31 -19.01 -17.92
CA TYR A 433 -2.91 -18.23 -19.08
C TYR A 433 -1.51 -17.63 -18.89
N LEU A 434 -1.26 -16.99 -17.74
CA LEU A 434 0.01 -16.33 -17.48
C LEU A 434 1.21 -17.28 -17.49
N VAL A 435 1.11 -18.46 -16.86
CA VAL A 435 2.22 -19.43 -16.85
C VAL A 435 2.37 -20.12 -18.21
N THR A 436 1.26 -20.37 -18.91
CA THR A 436 1.28 -20.87 -20.29
C THR A 436 2.01 -19.87 -21.22
N LEU A 437 1.72 -18.58 -21.07
CA LEU A 437 2.35 -17.50 -21.80
C LEU A 437 3.86 -17.37 -21.48
N ALA A 438 4.26 -17.58 -20.21
CA ALA A 438 5.68 -17.65 -19.87
C ALA A 438 6.41 -18.78 -20.60
N GLY A 439 5.80 -19.96 -20.72
CA GLY A 439 6.35 -21.06 -21.53
C GLY A 439 6.58 -20.65 -22.98
N VAL A 440 5.62 -19.93 -23.58
CA VAL A 440 5.77 -19.36 -24.94
C VAL A 440 6.92 -18.37 -25.02
N VAL A 441 7.08 -17.47 -24.04
CA VAL A 441 8.18 -16.50 -24.00
C VAL A 441 9.53 -17.20 -23.97
N GLU A 442 9.67 -18.29 -23.21
CA GLU A 442 10.90 -19.08 -23.15
C GLU A 442 11.22 -19.78 -24.48
N GLU A 443 10.20 -20.31 -25.15
CA GLU A 443 10.36 -20.96 -26.45
C GLU A 443 10.73 -19.94 -27.55
N LEU A 444 10.07 -18.78 -27.57
CA LEU A 444 10.44 -17.66 -28.43
C LEU A 444 11.88 -17.20 -28.17
N ALA A 445 12.29 -17.14 -26.91
CA ALA A 445 13.63 -16.72 -26.54
C ALA A 445 14.71 -17.74 -26.93
N SER A 446 14.41 -19.04 -26.94
CA SER A 446 15.37 -20.09 -27.27
C SER A 446 15.45 -20.39 -28.77
N SER A 447 14.32 -20.43 -29.47
CA SER A 447 14.24 -20.82 -30.88
C SER A 447 14.17 -19.63 -31.84
N GLY A 448 13.79 -18.44 -31.35
CA GLY A 448 13.49 -17.27 -32.17
C GLY A 448 12.22 -17.39 -33.01
N LYS A 449 11.43 -18.46 -32.81
CA LYS A 449 10.22 -18.77 -33.57
C LYS A 449 9.07 -19.09 -32.63
N ALA A 450 7.86 -18.89 -33.11
CA ALA A 450 6.66 -19.31 -32.40
C ALA A 450 6.60 -20.84 -32.27
N PRO A 451 6.05 -21.38 -31.16
CA PRO A 451 5.74 -22.79 -31.07
C PRO A 451 4.72 -23.21 -32.14
N GLU A 452 4.70 -24.47 -32.54
CA GLU A 452 3.55 -25.01 -33.31
C GLU A 452 2.37 -25.33 -32.38
N ARG A 453 2.68 -25.79 -31.16
CA ARG A 453 1.72 -26.19 -30.13
C ARG A 453 2.09 -25.56 -28.81
N VAL A 454 1.10 -25.00 -28.11
CA VAL A 454 1.26 -24.39 -26.80
C VAL A 454 0.77 -25.37 -25.74
N ARG A 455 1.65 -25.83 -24.85
CA ARG A 455 1.28 -26.65 -23.70
C ARG A 455 0.66 -25.78 -22.62
N VAL A 456 -0.52 -26.15 -22.13
CA VAL A 456 -1.18 -25.44 -21.04
C VAL A 456 -0.55 -25.83 -19.71
N ILE A 457 -0.21 -24.84 -18.89
CA ILE A 457 0.50 -25.00 -17.61
C ILE A 457 -0.34 -24.45 -16.46
N GLU A 458 -0.41 -25.18 -15.34
CA GLU A 458 -1.18 -24.78 -14.15
C GLU A 458 -0.50 -23.63 -13.41
N GLY A 459 -1.23 -22.53 -13.26
CA GLY A 459 -0.76 -21.38 -12.52
C GLY A 459 -1.08 -21.48 -11.04
N ARG A 460 -0.10 -21.17 -10.20
CA ARG A 460 -0.28 -21.12 -8.73
C ARG A 460 -0.18 -19.69 -8.23
N PHE A 461 -1.32 -19.00 -8.13
CA PHE A 461 -1.39 -17.65 -7.54
C PHE A 461 -1.31 -17.70 -6.01
N THR A 462 -0.48 -16.84 -5.41
CA THR A 462 -0.21 -16.87 -3.96
C THR A 462 -0.24 -15.50 -3.26
N SER A 463 -0.50 -14.40 -3.97
CA SER A 463 -0.58 -13.06 -3.34
C SER A 463 -1.89 -12.84 -2.56
N ASP A 464 -2.92 -13.65 -2.79
CA ASP A 464 -4.17 -13.66 -2.03
C ASP A 464 -3.97 -13.97 -0.53
N ARG A 465 -2.92 -14.70 -0.17
CA ARG A 465 -2.56 -15.00 1.24
C ARG A 465 -2.35 -13.76 2.13
N TYR A 466 -2.11 -12.60 1.52
CA TYR A 466 -1.90 -11.33 2.22
C TYR A 466 -3.21 -10.60 2.55
N VAL A 467 -4.33 -11.12 2.03
CA VAL A 467 -5.69 -10.64 2.30
C VAL A 467 -6.30 -11.47 3.43
N ALA A 468 -7.00 -10.82 4.35
CA ALA A 468 -7.65 -11.50 5.46
C ALA A 468 -8.86 -12.33 5.01
N GLU A 469 -9.17 -13.37 5.80
CA GLU A 469 -10.46 -14.04 5.75
C GLU A 469 -11.58 -13.14 6.30
N ASP A 470 -12.77 -13.23 5.70
CA ASP A 470 -13.95 -12.54 6.23
C ASP A 470 -14.32 -13.13 7.60
N SER A 471 -14.53 -12.26 8.57
CA SER A 471 -14.96 -12.61 9.92
C SER A 471 -15.60 -11.39 10.57
N GLU A 472 -16.45 -11.60 11.57
CA GLU A 472 -17.04 -10.50 12.34
C GLU A 472 -15.96 -9.60 12.97
N ASN A 473 -14.83 -10.19 13.41
CA ASN A 473 -13.70 -9.45 13.98
C ASN A 473 -13.05 -8.48 12.99
N LEU A 474 -13.12 -8.76 11.69
CA LEU A 474 -12.60 -7.86 10.65
C LEU A 474 -13.41 -6.55 10.61
N TRP A 475 -14.68 -6.63 10.99
CA TRP A 475 -15.66 -5.55 11.07
C TRP A 475 -15.97 -5.18 12.54
N GLY A 476 -14.96 -5.26 13.42
CA GLY A 476 -15.15 -5.20 14.87
C GLY A 476 -15.48 -3.83 15.46
N TRP A 477 -15.55 -2.76 14.65
CA TRP A 477 -15.93 -1.46 15.16
C TRP A 477 -17.42 -1.39 15.50
N VAL A 478 -17.75 -0.66 16.56
CA VAL A 478 -19.08 -0.68 17.20
C VAL A 478 -20.22 -0.18 16.31
N ILE A 479 -19.92 0.52 15.22
CA ILE A 479 -20.92 1.10 14.30
C ILE A 479 -21.54 0.08 13.35
N PHE A 480 -20.92 -1.08 13.16
CA PHE A 480 -21.48 -2.11 12.29
C PHE A 480 -22.72 -2.77 12.92
N PRO A 481 -23.70 -3.21 12.11
CA PRO A 481 -24.73 -4.12 12.58
C PRO A 481 -24.14 -5.33 13.32
N GLU A 482 -24.87 -5.86 14.28
CA GLU A 482 -24.44 -7.06 15.01
C GLU A 482 -24.32 -8.26 14.04
N GLY A 483 -23.23 -9.01 14.15
CA GLY A 483 -22.93 -10.14 13.26
C GLY A 483 -22.56 -9.74 11.81
N PHE A 484 -22.23 -8.47 11.56
CA PHE A 484 -21.91 -8.01 10.21
C PHE A 484 -20.71 -8.74 9.61
N ARG A 485 -20.89 -9.17 8.35
CA ARG A 485 -19.90 -9.84 7.51
C ARG A 485 -20.02 -9.32 6.08
N ALA A 486 -18.91 -9.25 5.34
CA ALA A 486 -18.92 -8.82 3.95
C ALA A 486 -18.00 -9.70 3.09
N PRO A 487 -18.35 -10.99 2.90
CA PRO A 487 -17.49 -11.94 2.18
C PRO A 487 -17.22 -11.52 0.73
N LYS A 488 -18.17 -10.85 0.07
CA LYS A 488 -17.98 -10.37 -1.31
C LYS A 488 -16.89 -9.29 -1.41
N ILE A 489 -16.80 -8.41 -0.42
CA ILE A 489 -15.74 -7.40 -0.36
C ILE A 489 -14.38 -8.09 -0.24
N MET A 490 -14.28 -9.13 0.60
CA MET A 490 -13.02 -9.86 0.77
C MET A 490 -12.69 -10.78 -0.41
N GLU A 491 -13.68 -11.27 -1.15
CA GLU A 491 -13.49 -11.95 -2.43
C GLU A 491 -12.83 -11.00 -3.45
N LEU A 492 -13.42 -9.81 -3.64
CA LEU A 492 -12.83 -8.77 -4.50
C LEU A 492 -11.44 -8.37 -4.00
N ALA A 493 -11.24 -8.33 -2.69
CA ALA A 493 -9.94 -7.98 -2.12
C ALA A 493 -8.84 -8.95 -2.57
N ARG A 494 -9.13 -10.26 -2.60
CA ARG A 494 -8.22 -11.29 -3.11
C ARG A 494 -7.97 -11.16 -4.60
N LEU A 495 -9.00 -10.88 -5.38
CA LEU A 495 -8.84 -10.66 -6.82
C LEU A 495 -7.95 -9.44 -7.11
N GLN A 496 -8.06 -8.37 -6.32
CA GLN A 496 -7.20 -7.20 -6.47
C GLN A 496 -5.78 -7.40 -5.94
N SER A 497 -5.50 -8.48 -5.19
CA SER A 497 -4.14 -8.81 -4.77
C SER A 497 -3.20 -9.19 -5.92
N TRP A 498 -3.72 -9.37 -7.14
CA TRP A 498 -2.89 -9.45 -8.35
C TRP A 498 -2.01 -8.21 -8.54
N THR A 499 -2.45 -7.07 -8.01
CA THR A 499 -1.72 -5.79 -8.04
C THR A 499 -0.82 -5.58 -6.83
N LEU A 500 -0.87 -6.50 -5.84
CA LEU A 500 -0.14 -6.36 -4.59
C LEU A 500 1.36 -6.46 -4.85
N LYS A 501 2.12 -5.47 -4.38
CA LYS A 501 3.59 -5.50 -4.37
C LYS A 501 4.16 -4.60 -3.27
N PRO A 502 5.35 -4.89 -2.75
CA PRO A 502 6.02 -4.02 -1.78
C PRO A 502 6.32 -2.66 -2.41
N ALA A 503 6.22 -1.59 -1.63
CA ALA A 503 6.71 -0.29 -2.06
C ALA A 503 8.20 -0.20 -1.74
N VAL A 504 9.01 0.18 -2.74
CA VAL A 504 10.47 0.24 -2.61
C VAL A 504 10.88 1.70 -2.42
N MET A 505 11.62 1.98 -1.35
CA MET A 505 12.16 3.33 -1.13
C MET A 505 13.11 3.71 -2.25
N ARG A 506 12.98 4.93 -2.76
CA ARG A 506 14.03 5.54 -3.58
C ARG A 506 15.29 5.71 -2.74
N LYS A 507 16.41 5.27 -3.32
CA LYS A 507 17.75 5.49 -2.76
C LYS A 507 18.25 6.89 -3.03
#